data_AF-K9YQ89-F1
#
_entry.id   AF-K9YQ89-F1
#
_cell.length_a   1.000
_cell.length_b   1.000
_cell.length_c   1.000
_cell.angle_alpha   90.00
_cell.angle_beta   90.00
_cell.angle_gamma   90.00
#
_symmetry.space_group_name_H-M   'P 1'
#
loop_
_entity.id
_entity.type
_entity.pdbx_description
1 polymer ?
#
loop_
_entity_poly.entity_id
_entity_poly.type
_entity_poly.pdbx_seq_one_letter_code
_entity_poly.pdbx_strand_id
1 'polypeptide(L)'
;MESPQRKIWLNFLSLFPNTLLSVLTIAVAFLRFYDQEDFTFLATIEQPRVWSNRLTVAALVVALVAFGVEWDRRNRETAREAESERRRSAEAARTENERVERRQREIQRDRAADEERDRAAEERERANQERNRAAEERERANRERNRATEERERAARRARIQNRGTILQIRYQLEPNEANGQALRDFLAFLQEYGE
;
A
#
# COMPACT_ATOMS: atom_id res chain seq x y z
N MET A 1 13.55 34.64 26.28
CA MET A 1 12.61 35.44 27.10
C MET A 1 12.95 36.90 26.90
N GLU A 2 12.21 37.61 26.06
CA GLU A 2 12.42 39.05 25.87
C GLU A 2 11.89 39.81 27.07
N SER A 3 12.73 40.65 27.69
CA SER A 3 12.37 41.46 28.85
C SER A 3 11.14 42.33 28.56
N PRO A 4 10.14 42.41 29.45
CA PRO A 4 8.94 43.25 29.27
C PRO A 4 9.28 44.71 28.91
N GLN A 5 10.40 45.20 29.43
CA GLN A 5 10.98 46.52 29.15
C GLN A 5 11.24 46.78 27.66
N ARG A 6 11.74 45.80 26.89
CA ARG A 6 12.01 45.96 25.44
C ARG A 6 10.71 46.10 24.63
N LYS A 7 9.65 45.38 25.01
CA LYS A 7 8.34 45.47 24.32
C LYS A 7 7.66 46.82 24.56
N ILE A 8 7.80 47.38 25.77
CA ILE A 8 7.28 48.70 26.11
C ILE A 8 8.03 49.79 25.33
N TRP A 9 9.37 49.73 25.27
CA TRP A 9 10.18 50.66 24.49
C TRP A 9 9.89 50.58 22.98
N LEU A 10 9.69 49.38 22.43
CA LEU A 10 9.31 49.20 21.02
C LEU A 10 7.91 49.74 20.71
N ASN A 11 6.92 49.55 21.59
CA ASN A 11 5.59 50.17 21.45
C ASN A 11 5.66 51.70 21.54
N PHE A 12 6.48 52.24 22.44
CA PHE A 12 6.67 53.68 22.57
C PHE A 12 7.36 54.29 21.34
N LEU A 13 8.37 53.59 20.79
CA LEU A 13 9.05 53.98 19.54
C LEU A 13 8.17 53.84 18.30
N SER A 14 7.22 52.88 18.28
CA SER A 14 6.27 52.73 17.17
C SER A 14 5.15 53.77 17.19
N LEU A 15 4.86 54.35 18.35
CA LEU A 15 3.89 55.45 18.49
C LEU A 15 4.48 56.81 18.11
N PHE A 16 5.81 56.95 18.25
CA PHE A 16 6.56 58.18 18.03
C PHE A 16 6.36 58.85 16.66
N PRO A 17 6.31 58.13 15.51
CA PRO A 17 6.22 58.77 14.20
C PRO A 17 4.86 59.44 13.99
N ASN A 18 3.78 58.79 14.45
CA ASN A 18 2.42 59.28 14.26
C ASN A 18 2.12 60.46 15.21
N THR A 19 2.55 60.36 16.47
CA THR A 19 2.40 61.46 17.43
C THR A 19 3.26 62.67 17.06
N LEU A 20 4.49 62.46 16.56
CA LEU A 20 5.37 63.55 16.13
C LEU A 20 4.82 64.25 14.88
N LEU A 21 4.25 63.50 13.93
CA LEU A 21 3.57 64.06 12.77
C LEU A 21 2.35 64.89 13.18
N SER A 22 1.54 64.42 14.13
CA SER A 22 0.43 65.21 14.68
C SER A 22 0.91 66.49 15.36
N VAL A 23 1.95 66.42 16.20
CA VAL A 23 2.52 67.59 16.90
C VAL A 23 3.12 68.59 15.91
N LEU A 24 3.86 68.13 14.89
CA LEU A 24 4.39 68.98 13.83
C LEU A 24 3.28 69.63 13.02
N THR A 25 2.22 68.89 12.70
CA THR A 25 1.06 69.43 11.96
C THR A 25 0.35 70.51 12.78
N ILE A 26 0.17 70.29 14.08
CA ILE A 26 -0.40 71.27 15.01
C ILE A 26 0.51 72.50 15.11
N ALA A 27 1.83 72.33 15.22
CA ALA A 27 2.80 73.43 15.28
C ALA A 27 2.84 74.25 13.97
N VAL A 28 2.74 73.59 12.81
CA VAL A 28 2.62 74.25 11.50
C VAL A 28 1.34 75.08 11.42
N ALA A 29 0.20 74.52 11.87
CA ALA A 29 -1.07 75.23 11.89
C ALA A 29 -1.02 76.44 12.84
N PHE A 30 -0.41 76.28 14.01
CA PHE A 30 -0.25 77.35 15.01
C PHE A 30 0.58 78.52 14.48
N LEU A 31 1.75 78.24 13.88
CA LEU A 31 2.63 79.26 13.29
C LEU A 31 2.09 79.90 12.01
N ARG A 32 1.12 79.25 11.35
CA ARG A 32 0.50 79.77 10.12
C ARG A 32 -0.73 80.62 10.41
N PHE A 33 -1.43 80.38 11.52
CA PHE A 33 -2.71 81.01 11.83
C PHE A 33 -2.64 82.10 12.92
N TYR A 34 -1.64 82.05 13.82
CA TYR A 34 -1.39 83.12 14.80
C TYR A 34 -0.25 84.03 14.29
N ASP A 35 -0.55 85.31 14.08
CA ASP A 35 0.42 86.33 13.63
C ASP A 35 0.89 87.22 14.80
N GLN A 36 1.90 88.05 14.54
CA GLN A 36 2.67 88.87 15.50
C GLN A 36 1.85 89.74 16.48
N GLU A 37 0.55 89.96 16.27
CA GLU A 37 -0.30 90.83 17.09
C GLU A 37 -0.86 90.17 18.35
N ASP A 38 -0.93 88.83 18.44
CA ASP A 38 -1.60 88.15 19.56
C ASP A 38 -0.65 87.81 20.75
N PHE A 39 0.67 87.72 20.54
CA PHE A 39 1.61 87.36 21.61
C PHE A 39 2.99 88.04 21.44
N THR A 40 3.42 88.79 22.46
CA THR A 40 4.71 89.51 22.52
C THR A 40 5.97 88.63 22.38
N PHE A 41 5.84 87.30 22.51
CA PHE A 41 6.93 86.34 22.31
C PHE A 41 7.25 86.09 20.82
N LEU A 42 6.30 86.34 19.90
CA LEU A 42 6.51 86.17 18.46
C LEU A 42 7.38 87.28 17.84
N ALA A 43 7.54 88.40 18.53
CA ALA A 43 8.48 89.45 18.13
C ALA A 43 9.96 89.02 18.21
N THR A 44 10.26 87.96 18.98
CA THR A 44 11.61 87.38 19.09
C THR A 44 11.92 86.41 17.95
N ILE A 45 10.90 85.91 17.24
CA ILE A 45 11.07 84.95 16.15
C ILE A 45 11.16 85.71 14.82
N GLU A 46 12.38 85.87 14.32
CA GLU A 46 12.62 86.38 12.97
C GLU A 46 11.94 85.47 11.92
N GLN A 47 10.93 86.02 11.22
CA GLN A 47 10.26 85.44 10.05
C GLN A 47 9.42 84.15 10.28
N PRO A 48 8.23 84.25 10.89
CA PRO A 48 7.36 83.11 11.20
C PRO A 48 6.96 82.25 9.98
N ARG A 49 6.83 82.87 8.79
CA ARG A 49 6.53 82.14 7.54
C ARG A 49 7.64 81.18 7.11
N VAL A 50 8.91 81.55 7.32
CA VAL A 50 10.06 80.69 6.97
C VAL A 50 10.13 79.48 7.90
N TRP A 51 9.82 79.68 9.18
CA TRP A 51 9.72 78.60 10.16
C TRP A 51 8.58 77.62 9.86
N SER A 52 7.40 78.11 9.42
CA SER A 52 6.29 77.25 8.99
C SER A 52 6.64 76.35 7.80
N ASN A 53 7.32 76.90 6.79
CA ASN A 53 7.79 76.11 5.64
C ASN A 53 8.79 75.03 6.06
N ARG A 54 9.73 75.37 6.97
CA ARG A 54 10.70 74.41 7.53
C ARG A 54 10.02 73.26 8.28
N LEU A 55 9.00 73.57 9.08
CA LEU A 55 8.25 72.55 9.82
C LEU A 55 7.40 71.67 8.90
N THR A 56 6.85 72.22 7.80
CA THR A 56 6.13 71.43 6.79
C THR A 56 7.05 70.43 6.11
N VAL A 57 8.25 70.85 5.73
CA VAL A 57 9.26 69.95 5.16
C VAL A 57 9.66 68.88 6.17
N ALA A 58 9.88 69.26 7.43
CA ALA A 58 10.17 68.30 8.49
C ALA A 58 9.02 67.28 8.69
N ALA A 59 7.76 67.72 8.67
CA ALA A 59 6.60 66.85 8.77
C ALA A 59 6.52 65.85 7.61
N LEU A 60 6.81 66.30 6.37
CA LEU A 60 6.85 65.41 5.20
C LEU A 60 7.98 64.37 5.29
N VAL A 61 9.16 64.77 5.77
CA VAL A 61 10.28 63.83 5.98
C VAL A 61 9.92 62.79 7.04
N VAL A 62 9.32 63.21 8.16
CA VAL A 62 8.84 62.30 9.21
C VAL A 62 7.76 61.36 8.67
N ALA A 63 6.83 61.85 7.84
CA ALA A 63 5.81 61.03 7.20
C ALA A 63 6.40 59.94 6.30
N LEU A 64 7.41 60.29 5.50
CA LEU A 64 8.10 59.34 4.62
C LEU A 64 8.88 58.28 5.42
N VAL A 65 9.55 58.67 6.49
CA VAL A 65 10.24 57.73 7.38
C VAL A 65 9.24 56.82 8.08
N ALA A 66 8.13 57.36 8.59
CA ALA A 66 7.06 56.59 9.21
C ALA A 66 6.47 55.56 8.25
N PHE A 67 6.17 56.00 7.02
CA PHE A 67 5.66 55.14 5.95
C PHE A 67 6.66 54.05 5.56
N GLY A 68 7.95 54.39 5.44
CA GLY A 68 9.00 53.42 5.11
C GLY A 68 9.18 52.34 6.17
N VAL A 69 9.13 52.72 7.46
CA VAL A 69 9.21 51.77 8.58
C VAL A 69 7.98 50.86 8.63
N GLU A 70 6.78 51.43 8.45
CA GLU A 70 5.55 50.65 8.42
C GLU A 70 5.51 49.71 7.21
N TRP A 71 6.01 50.16 6.04
CA TRP A 71 6.13 49.32 4.85
C TRP A 71 7.11 48.17 5.06
N ASP A 72 8.30 48.41 5.63
CA ASP A 72 9.26 47.34 5.95
C ASP A 72 8.66 46.33 6.95
N ARG A 73 7.95 46.81 7.97
CA ARG A 73 7.25 45.96 8.92
C ARG A 73 6.20 45.09 8.23
N ARG A 74 5.32 45.70 7.44
CA ARG A 74 4.26 45.02 6.69
C ARG A 74 4.84 44.00 5.71
N ASN A 75 5.92 44.35 5.01
CA ASN A 75 6.60 43.48 4.06
C ASN A 75 7.26 42.26 4.73
N ARG A 76 7.77 42.40 5.96
CA ARG A 76 8.27 41.26 6.74
C ARG A 76 7.15 40.34 7.21
N GLU A 77 5.99 40.89 7.57
CA GLU A 77 4.82 40.10 7.96
C GLU A 77 4.30 39.27 6.77
N THR A 78 4.14 39.88 5.60
CA THR A 78 3.71 39.16 4.38
C THR A 78 4.72 38.10 3.94
N ALA A 79 6.03 38.37 4.06
CA ALA A 79 7.07 37.39 3.76
C ALA A 79 6.99 36.16 4.69
N ARG A 80 6.70 36.36 5.98
CA ARG A 80 6.53 35.26 6.95
C ARG A 80 5.27 34.45 6.67
N GLU A 81 4.17 35.11 6.32
CA GLU A 81 2.92 34.43 5.94
C GLU A 81 3.15 33.54 4.72
N ALA A 82 3.74 34.10 3.66
CA ALA A 82 4.08 33.35 2.45
C ALA A 82 5.03 32.17 2.72
N GLU A 83 6.01 32.33 3.60
CA GLU A 83 6.87 31.22 4.01
C GLU A 83 6.10 30.15 4.78
N SER A 84 5.18 30.55 5.68
CA SER A 84 4.35 29.61 6.43
C SER A 84 3.42 28.82 5.52
N GLU A 85 2.84 29.46 4.50
CA GLU A 85 2.00 28.81 3.50
C GLU A 85 2.81 27.85 2.63
N ARG A 86 4.01 28.26 2.19
CA ARG A 86 4.94 27.38 1.46
C ARG A 86 5.35 26.17 2.27
N ARG A 87 5.58 26.33 3.58
CA ARG A 87 5.90 25.20 4.47
C ARG A 87 4.70 24.25 4.59
N ARG A 88 3.49 24.78 4.80
CA ARG A 88 2.25 23.97 4.87
C ARG A 88 1.99 23.23 3.55
N SER A 89 2.16 23.89 2.41
CA SER A 89 1.95 23.26 1.10
C SER A 89 3.02 22.20 0.80
N ALA A 90 4.28 22.47 1.14
CA ALA A 90 5.35 21.49 1.01
C ALA A 90 5.15 20.27 1.93
N GLU A 91 4.68 20.49 3.16
CA GLU A 91 4.35 19.42 4.10
C GLU A 91 3.16 18.60 3.61
N ALA A 92 2.09 19.25 3.15
CA ALA A 92 0.95 18.58 2.53
C ALA A 92 1.38 17.73 1.32
N ALA A 93 2.19 18.29 0.42
CA ALA A 93 2.71 17.56 -0.74
C ALA A 93 3.58 16.36 -0.34
N ARG A 94 4.41 16.48 0.72
CA ARG A 94 5.19 15.35 1.26
C ARG A 94 4.28 14.25 1.79
N THR A 95 3.28 14.59 2.60
CA THR A 95 2.35 13.60 3.14
C THR A 95 1.54 12.91 2.05
N GLU A 96 1.18 13.63 0.97
CA GLU A 96 0.51 13.05 -0.18
C GLU A 96 1.42 12.08 -0.93
N ASN A 97 2.67 12.47 -1.22
CA ASN A 97 3.66 11.61 -1.85
C ASN A 97 3.91 10.33 -1.03
N GLU A 98 4.05 10.44 0.30
CA GLU A 98 4.19 9.27 1.17
C GLU A 98 2.97 8.33 1.11
N ARG A 99 1.75 8.88 1.03
CA ARG A 99 0.53 8.08 0.85
C ARG A 99 0.48 7.40 -0.50
N VAL A 100 0.92 8.07 -1.57
CA VAL A 100 1.01 7.49 -2.91
C VAL A 100 2.04 6.37 -2.95
N GLU A 101 3.24 6.59 -2.39
CA GLU A 101 4.27 5.56 -2.28
C GLU A 101 3.80 4.35 -1.47
N ARG A 102 3.15 4.58 -0.33
CA ARG A 102 2.61 3.48 0.48
C ARG A 102 1.61 2.65 -0.32
N ARG A 103 0.67 3.30 -1.02
CA ARG A 103 -0.29 2.62 -1.89
C ARG A 103 0.39 1.84 -3.02
N GLN A 104 1.42 2.41 -3.63
CA GLN A 104 2.17 1.70 -4.67
C GLN A 104 2.88 0.45 -4.12
N ARG A 105 3.50 0.54 -2.93
CA ARG A 105 4.14 -0.61 -2.28
C ARG A 105 3.12 -1.69 -1.92
N GLU A 106 1.93 -1.31 -1.47
CA GLU A 106 0.82 -2.23 -1.19
C GLU A 106 0.38 -2.94 -2.47
N ILE A 107 0.11 -2.21 -3.55
CA ILE A 107 -0.25 -2.78 -4.86
C ILE A 107 0.85 -3.73 -5.37
N GLN A 108 2.13 -3.38 -5.22
CA GLN A 108 3.23 -4.26 -5.63
C GLN A 108 3.28 -5.55 -4.79
N ARG A 109 3.03 -5.46 -3.48
CA ARG A 109 2.96 -6.64 -2.60
C ARG A 109 1.79 -7.54 -2.94
N ASP A 110 0.62 -6.95 -3.19
CA ASP A 110 -0.57 -7.70 -3.57
C ASP A 110 -0.36 -8.44 -4.89
N ARG A 111 0.21 -7.76 -5.89
CA ARG A 111 0.59 -8.41 -7.16
C ARG A 111 1.57 -9.55 -6.97
N ALA A 112 2.63 -9.35 -6.18
CA ALA A 112 3.61 -10.39 -5.91
C ALA A 112 2.97 -11.60 -5.17
N ALA A 113 2.05 -11.34 -4.26
CA ALA A 113 1.31 -12.38 -3.54
C ALA A 113 0.35 -13.15 -4.47
N ASP A 114 -0.31 -12.46 -5.40
CA ASP A 114 -1.18 -13.08 -6.40
C ASP A 114 -0.36 -13.96 -7.36
N GLU A 115 0.78 -13.47 -7.85
CA GLU A 115 1.70 -14.25 -8.68
C GLU A 115 2.26 -15.49 -7.96
N GLU A 116 2.47 -15.42 -6.64
CA GLU A 116 2.88 -16.58 -5.84
C GLU A 116 1.73 -17.60 -5.69
N ARG A 117 0.50 -17.12 -5.49
CA ARG A 117 -0.70 -17.97 -5.42
C ARG A 117 -0.95 -18.69 -6.73
N ASP A 118 -0.81 -18.00 -7.85
CA ASP A 118 -0.98 -18.59 -9.18
C ASP A 118 0.06 -19.67 -9.45
N ARG A 119 1.33 -19.41 -9.14
CA ARG A 119 2.39 -20.42 -9.24
C ARG A 119 2.12 -21.64 -8.37
N ALA A 120 1.67 -21.42 -7.12
CA ALA A 120 1.31 -22.52 -6.23
C ALA A 120 0.07 -23.31 -6.73
N ALA A 121 -0.88 -22.64 -7.38
CA ALA A 121 -2.04 -23.28 -7.98
C ALA A 121 -1.64 -24.16 -9.17
N GLU A 122 -0.78 -23.65 -10.06
CA GLU A 122 -0.24 -24.41 -11.20
C GLU A 122 0.55 -25.65 -10.73
N GLU A 123 1.38 -25.52 -9.69
CA GLU A 123 2.13 -26.64 -9.14
C GLU A 123 1.19 -27.73 -8.58
N ARG A 124 0.14 -27.32 -7.86
CA ARG A 124 -0.88 -28.25 -7.36
C ARG A 124 -1.62 -28.95 -8.48
N GLU A 125 -1.93 -28.23 -9.57
CA GLU A 125 -2.58 -28.83 -10.71
C GLU A 125 -1.70 -29.88 -11.38
N ARG A 126 -0.41 -29.57 -11.59
CA ARG A 126 0.57 -30.54 -12.13
C ARG A 126 0.70 -31.77 -11.24
N ALA A 127 0.80 -31.57 -9.93
CA ALA A 127 0.85 -32.68 -8.97
C ALA A 127 -0.42 -33.55 -9.00
N ASN A 128 -1.60 -32.94 -9.16
CA ASN A 128 -2.85 -33.67 -9.32
C ASN A 128 -2.91 -34.45 -10.63
N GLN A 129 -2.47 -33.85 -11.75
CA GLN A 129 -2.40 -34.54 -13.03
C GLN A 129 -1.46 -35.76 -12.97
N GLU A 130 -0.30 -35.63 -12.33
CA GLU A 130 0.64 -36.73 -12.13
C GLU A 130 0.04 -37.85 -11.26
N ARG A 131 -0.63 -37.48 -10.15
CA ARG A 131 -1.35 -38.45 -9.30
C ARG A 131 -2.42 -39.19 -10.07
N ASN A 132 -3.18 -38.51 -10.92
CA ASN A 132 -4.22 -39.14 -11.73
C ASN A 132 -3.61 -40.14 -12.72
N ARG A 133 -2.53 -39.77 -13.42
CA ARG A 133 -1.82 -40.69 -14.32
C ARG A 133 -1.29 -41.92 -13.57
N ALA A 134 -0.69 -41.72 -12.40
CA ALA A 134 -0.21 -42.82 -11.58
C ALA A 134 -1.36 -43.72 -11.08
N ALA A 135 -2.52 -43.15 -10.75
CA ALA A 135 -3.70 -43.91 -10.38
C ALA A 135 -4.23 -44.76 -11.56
N GLU A 136 -4.33 -44.18 -12.75
CA GLU A 136 -4.73 -44.90 -13.96
C GLU A 136 -3.77 -46.06 -14.30
N GLU A 137 -2.47 -45.83 -14.17
CA GLU A 137 -1.46 -46.86 -14.41
C GLU A 137 -1.60 -48.02 -13.40
N ARG A 138 -1.80 -47.70 -12.11
CA ARG A 138 -2.05 -48.71 -11.08
C ARG A 138 -3.31 -49.52 -11.37
N GLU A 139 -4.38 -48.88 -11.82
CA GLU A 139 -5.60 -49.59 -12.19
C GLU A 139 -5.40 -50.52 -13.38
N ARG A 140 -4.63 -50.10 -14.40
CA ARG A 140 -4.30 -50.96 -15.55
C ARG A 140 -3.49 -52.17 -15.11
N ALA A 141 -2.46 -51.96 -14.29
CA ALA A 141 -1.63 -53.04 -13.75
C ALA A 141 -2.44 -54.00 -12.87
N ASN A 142 -3.42 -53.49 -12.12
CA ASN A 142 -4.29 -54.33 -11.29
C ASN A 142 -5.25 -55.16 -12.15
N ARG A 143 -5.82 -54.56 -13.20
CA ARG A 143 -6.64 -55.29 -14.19
C ARG A 143 -5.87 -56.41 -14.88
N GLU A 144 -4.61 -56.15 -15.25
CA GLU A 144 -3.75 -57.17 -15.87
C GLU A 144 -3.43 -58.31 -14.89
N ARG A 145 -3.09 -57.99 -13.63
CA ARG A 145 -2.88 -59.01 -12.59
C ARG A 145 -4.11 -59.87 -12.36
N ASN A 146 -5.30 -59.28 -12.34
CA ASN A 146 -6.54 -60.03 -12.17
C ASN A 146 -6.76 -61.00 -13.33
N ARG A 147 -6.58 -60.54 -14.58
CA ARG A 147 -6.66 -61.42 -15.77
C ARG A 147 -5.65 -62.57 -15.70
N ALA A 148 -4.39 -62.27 -15.37
CA ALA A 148 -3.36 -63.30 -15.22
C ALA A 148 -3.70 -64.31 -14.11
N THR A 149 -4.35 -63.86 -13.03
CA THR A 149 -4.80 -64.72 -11.94
C THR A 149 -5.94 -65.63 -12.40
N GLU A 150 -6.95 -65.08 -13.08
CA GLU A 150 -8.06 -65.85 -13.67
C GLU A 150 -7.54 -66.89 -14.68
N GLU A 151 -6.60 -66.53 -15.53
CA GLU A 151 -5.99 -67.46 -16.50
C GLU A 151 -5.22 -68.58 -15.81
N ARG A 152 -4.45 -68.27 -14.75
CA ARG A 152 -3.77 -69.27 -13.93
C ARG A 152 -4.75 -70.21 -13.25
N GLU A 153 -5.86 -69.70 -12.73
CA GLU A 153 -6.90 -70.52 -12.12
C GLU A 153 -7.57 -71.44 -13.15
N ARG A 154 -7.90 -70.92 -14.34
CA ARG A 154 -8.43 -71.73 -15.45
C ARG A 154 -7.44 -72.81 -15.89
N ALA A 155 -6.17 -72.46 -16.04
CA ALA A 155 -5.11 -73.41 -16.39
C ALA A 155 -4.93 -74.49 -15.31
N ALA A 156 -4.89 -74.10 -14.03
CA ALA A 156 -4.80 -75.02 -12.90
C ALA A 156 -6.02 -75.94 -12.80
N ARG A 157 -7.23 -75.42 -13.03
CA ARG A 157 -8.48 -76.21 -13.09
C ARG A 157 -8.40 -77.26 -14.20
N ARG A 158 -7.98 -76.86 -15.42
CA ARG A 158 -7.78 -77.78 -16.55
C ARG A 158 -6.74 -78.86 -16.24
N ALA A 159 -5.59 -78.48 -15.68
CA ALA A 159 -4.54 -79.42 -15.31
C ALA A 159 -5.00 -80.41 -14.23
N ARG A 160 -5.78 -79.96 -13.23
CA ARG A 160 -6.36 -80.85 -12.21
C ARG A 160 -7.32 -81.87 -12.81
N ILE A 161 -8.18 -81.44 -13.73
CA ILE A 161 -9.12 -82.33 -14.44
C ILE A 161 -8.36 -83.36 -15.27
N GLN A 162 -7.36 -82.92 -16.07
CA GLN A 162 -6.53 -83.81 -16.88
C GLN A 162 -5.79 -84.83 -16.01
N ASN A 163 -5.09 -84.38 -14.97
CA ASN A 163 -4.37 -85.27 -14.05
C ASN A 163 -5.31 -86.29 -13.40
N ARG A 164 -6.52 -85.89 -13.00
CA ARG A 164 -7.51 -86.81 -12.40
C ARG A 164 -7.97 -87.87 -13.40
N GLY A 165 -8.28 -87.47 -14.64
CA GLY A 165 -8.63 -88.37 -15.72
C GLY A 165 -7.51 -89.38 -16.02
N THR A 166 -6.27 -88.90 -16.17
CA THR A 166 -5.10 -89.74 -16.41
C THR A 166 -4.88 -90.76 -15.29
N ILE A 167 -5.00 -90.35 -14.02
CA ILE A 167 -4.86 -91.26 -12.87
C ILE A 167 -5.94 -92.35 -12.90
N LEU A 168 -7.20 -91.99 -13.16
CA LEU A 168 -8.31 -92.96 -13.21
C LEU A 168 -8.12 -93.95 -14.38
N GLN A 169 -7.68 -93.48 -15.54
CA GLN A 169 -7.38 -94.31 -16.69
C GLN A 169 -6.23 -95.29 -16.41
N ILE A 170 -5.11 -94.80 -15.85
CA ILE A 170 -3.97 -95.64 -15.47
C ILE A 170 -4.41 -96.71 -14.45
N ARG A 171 -5.20 -96.30 -13.43
CA ARG A 171 -5.68 -97.23 -12.41
C ARG A 171 -6.56 -98.34 -13.00
N TYR A 172 -7.46 -98.01 -13.93
CA TYR A 172 -8.27 -99.00 -14.62
C TYR A 172 -7.44 -99.95 -15.52
N GLN A 173 -6.39 -99.44 -16.18
CA GLN A 173 -5.50 -100.27 -17.00
C GLN A 173 -4.64 -101.23 -16.19
N LEU A 174 -4.17 -100.80 -15.02
CA LEU A 174 -3.40 -101.65 -14.11
C LEU A 174 -4.28 -102.68 -13.39
N GLU A 175 -5.49 -102.27 -12.99
CA GLU A 175 -6.44 -103.10 -12.24
C GLU A 175 -7.85 -102.97 -12.84
N PRO A 176 -8.18 -103.78 -13.87
CA PRO A 176 -9.50 -103.77 -14.48
C PRO A 176 -10.51 -104.47 -13.55
N ASN A 177 -11.09 -103.71 -12.63
CA ASN A 177 -12.16 -104.14 -11.75
C ASN A 177 -13.38 -103.22 -11.86
N GLU A 178 -14.53 -103.70 -11.37
CA GLU A 178 -15.82 -103.02 -11.54
C GLU A 178 -15.88 -101.67 -10.82
N ALA A 179 -15.21 -101.56 -9.66
CA ALA A 179 -15.09 -100.31 -8.89
C ALA A 179 -14.31 -99.23 -9.64
N ASN A 180 -13.16 -99.57 -10.23
CA ASN A 180 -12.34 -98.65 -11.02
C ASN A 180 -13.06 -98.25 -12.32
N GLY A 181 -13.79 -99.18 -12.94
CA GLY A 181 -14.61 -98.92 -14.13
C GLY A 181 -15.79 -97.98 -13.84
N GLN A 182 -16.43 -98.12 -12.68
CA GLN A 182 -17.52 -97.25 -12.25
C GLN A 182 -17.00 -95.84 -11.93
N ALA A 183 -15.89 -95.71 -11.20
CA ALA A 183 -15.28 -94.41 -10.91
C ALA A 183 -14.85 -93.64 -12.18
N LEU A 184 -14.39 -94.34 -13.22
CA LEU A 184 -14.07 -93.72 -14.52
C LEU A 184 -15.33 -93.26 -15.26
N ARG A 185 -16.40 -94.07 -15.27
CA ARG A 185 -17.69 -93.71 -15.88
C ARG A 185 -18.33 -92.52 -15.19
N ASP A 186 -18.33 -92.49 -13.85
CA ASP A 186 -18.87 -91.39 -13.06
C ASP A 186 -18.12 -90.08 -13.34
N PHE A 187 -16.80 -90.14 -13.49
CA PHE A 187 -15.99 -88.97 -13.85
C PHE A 187 -16.26 -88.49 -15.29
N LEU A 188 -16.45 -89.40 -16.25
CA LEU A 188 -16.80 -89.03 -17.63
C LEU A 188 -18.21 -88.41 -17.71
N ALA A 189 -19.17 -88.95 -16.94
CA ALA A 189 -20.50 -88.36 -16.81
C ALA A 189 -20.44 -86.94 -16.20
N PHE A 190 -19.62 -86.74 -15.16
CA PHE A 190 -19.38 -85.42 -14.58
C PHE A 190 -18.82 -84.42 -15.60
N LEU A 191 -17.88 -84.83 -16.45
CA LEU A 191 -17.36 -83.96 -17.52
C LEU A 191 -18.39 -83.66 -18.61
N GLN A 192 -19.32 -84.57 -18.87
CA GLN A 192 -20.41 -84.34 -19.84
C GLN A 192 -21.45 -83.34 -19.32
N GLU A 193 -21.68 -83.30 -18.00
CA GLU A 193 -22.64 -82.39 -17.37
C GLU A 193 -22.04 -81.01 -17.05
N TYR A 194 -20.74 -80.93 -16.71
CA TYR A 194 -20.08 -79.71 -16.23
C TYR A 194 -18.84 -79.29 -17.06
N GLY A 195 -18.74 -79.78 -18.30
CA GLY A 195 -17.56 -79.61 -19.17
C GLY A 195 -17.39 -78.26 -19.87
N GLU A 196 -18.34 -77.34 -19.73
CA GLU A 196 -18.26 -75.94 -20.22
C GLU A 196 -17.71 -74.99 -19.14
#